data_AF-A0A562WKX9-F1
#
_entry.id   AF-A0A562WKX9-F1
#
_cell.length_a   1.000
_cell.length_b   1.000
_cell.length_c   1.000
_cell.angle_alpha   90.00
_cell.angle_beta   90.00
_cell.angle_gamma   90.00
#
_symmetry.space_group_name_H-M   'P 1'
#
loop_
_entity.id
_entity.type
_entity.pdbx_description
1 polymer ?
#
loop_
_entity_poly.entity_id
_entity_poly.type
_entity_poly.pdbx_seq_one_letter_code
_entity_poly.pdbx_strand_id
1 'polypeptide(L)'
;MPYADGTGSKVRPCLVLRADRRGADVLKITSQDKSDRDDHVRIPTRSWDADADHDSFLDLGTTLRVDAGAFRDRAGTCDPALWRRLQPHL
;
A
#
# COMPACT_ATOMS: atom_id res chain seq x y z
N MET A 1 8.58 0.09 -1.60
CA MET A 1 9.42 -0.12 -0.40
C MET A 1 10.01 -1.51 -0.46
N PRO A 2 11.21 -1.73 0.11
CA PRO A 2 11.71 -3.08 0.32
C PRO A 2 10.76 -3.84 1.25
N TYR A 3 10.32 -5.03 0.82
CA TYR A 3 9.51 -5.94 1.64
C TYR A 3 10.43 -6.77 2.54
N ALA A 4 10.15 -6.82 3.85
CA ALA A 4 10.86 -7.66 4.81
C ALA A 4 9.94 -8.79 5.25
N ASP A 5 9.85 -9.85 4.44
CA ASP A 5 9.52 -11.20 4.89
C ASP A 5 9.90 -12.20 3.78
N GLY A 6 11.00 -12.92 3.98
CA GLY A 6 11.37 -14.13 3.22
C GLY A 6 11.95 -13.94 1.81
N THR A 7 13.15 -14.50 1.61
CA THR A 7 13.84 -14.95 0.37
C THR A 7 13.96 -14.02 -0.85
N GLY A 8 13.43 -12.80 -0.83
CA GLY A 8 13.72 -11.82 -1.89
C GLY A 8 13.19 -10.43 -1.57
N SER A 9 14.06 -9.42 -1.68
CA SER A 9 13.66 -8.01 -1.59
C SER A 9 12.89 -7.62 -2.86
N LYS A 10 11.59 -7.90 -2.88
CA LYS A 10 10.69 -7.36 -3.90
C LYS A 10 10.37 -5.91 -3.53
N VAL A 11 10.48 -5.02 -4.51
CA VAL A 11 9.93 -3.67 -4.37
C VAL A 11 8.42 -3.78 -4.52
N ARG A 12 7.68 -3.45 -3.46
CA ARG A 12 6.21 -3.42 -3.48
C ARG A 12 5.68 -2.00 -3.32
N PRO A 13 4.55 -1.65 -3.97
CA PRO A 13 3.84 -0.42 -3.67
C PRO A 13 3.32 -0.43 -2.23
N CYS A 14 3.11 0.76 -1.67
CA CYS A 14 2.50 0.96 -0.36
C CYS A 14 1.69 2.26 -0.36
N LEU A 15 0.70 2.35 0.51
CA LEU A 15 -0.02 3.61 0.76
C LEU A 15 0.66 4.35 1.91
N VAL A 16 1.11 5.58 1.66
CA VAL A 16 1.61 6.47 2.73
C VAL A 16 0.41 7.06 3.48
N LEU A 17 0.37 6.87 4.79
CA LEU A 17 -0.66 7.40 5.67
C LEU A 17 -0.28 8.77 6.23
N ARG A 18 0.96 8.87 6.71
CA ARG A 18 1.58 10.10 7.20
C ARG A 18 3.09 10.03 7.00
N ALA A 19 3.71 11.19 6.86
CA ALA A 19 5.16 11.33 6.81
C ALA A 19 5.61 12.40 7.81
N ASP A 20 6.71 12.12 8.49
CA ASP A 20 7.37 13.01 9.43
C ASP A 20 8.90 12.94 9.26
N ARG A 21 9.66 13.68 10.07
CA ARG A 21 11.13 13.72 9.98
C ARG A 21 11.82 12.38 10.25
N ARG A 22 11.11 11.39 10.81
CA ARG A 22 11.60 10.04 11.14
C ARG A 22 11.17 9.01 10.10
N GLY A 23 10.52 9.41 9.01
CA GLY A 23 10.04 8.52 7.95
C GLY A 23 8.54 8.59 7.75
N ALA A 24 7.96 7.53 7.21
CA ALA A 24 6.54 7.45 6.86
C ALA A 24 5.88 6.19 7.45
N ASP A 25 4.66 6.34 7.90
CA ASP A 25 3.78 5.21 8.20
C ASP A 25 3.07 4.79 6.93
N VAL A 26 3.10 3.49 6.63
CA VAL A 26 2.56 2.93 5.41
C VAL A 26 1.73 1.69 5.65
N LEU A 27 0.76 1.46 4.77
CA LEU A 27 0.09 0.18 4.60
C LEU A 27 0.63 -0.54 3.38
N LYS A 28 0.77 -1.86 3.46
CA LYS A 28 1.27 -2.69 2.34
C LYS A 28 0.20 -2.82 1.27
N ILE A 29 0.63 -2.84 0.01
CA ILE A 29 -0.20 -3.24 -1.13
C ILE A 29 0.31 -4.56 -1.68
N THR A 30 -0.60 -5.49 -1.93
CA THR A 30 -0.32 -6.78 -2.56
C THR A 30 -1.17 -6.97 -3.80
N SER A 31 -0.59 -7.60 -4.82
CA SER A 31 -1.28 -8.03 -6.04
C SER A 31 -1.90 -9.42 -5.88
N GLN A 32 -1.58 -10.14 -4.80
CA GLN A 32 -2.22 -11.42 -4.50
C GLN A 32 -3.69 -11.20 -4.13
N ASP A 33 -4.56 -12.06 -4.61
CA ASP A 33 -5.97 -12.02 -4.20
C ASP A 33 -6.09 -12.23 -2.68
N LYS A 34 -6.90 -11.37 -2.07
CA LYS A 34 -7.26 -11.35 -0.64
C LYS A 34 -8.75 -11.07 -0.47
N SER A 35 -9.56 -11.42 -1.47
CA SER A 35 -11.00 -11.20 -1.45
C SER A 35 -11.74 -11.97 -0.35
N ASP A 36 -11.12 -13.02 0.19
CA ASP A 36 -11.60 -13.84 1.29
C ASP A 36 -11.20 -13.32 2.69
N ARG A 37 -10.47 -12.19 2.75
CA ARG A 37 -9.93 -11.60 3.97
C ARG A 37 -10.67 -10.32 4.35
N ASP A 38 -11.02 -10.20 5.62
CA ASP A 38 -11.67 -9.01 6.20
C ASP A 38 -10.70 -7.88 6.54
N ASP A 39 -9.43 -8.21 6.75
CA ASP A 39 -8.32 -7.27 6.97
C ASP A 39 -7.71 -6.70 5.68
N HIS A 40 -8.36 -6.92 4.53
CA HIS A 40 -7.91 -6.42 3.24
C HIS A 40 -9.00 -5.64 2.51
N VAL A 41 -8.59 -4.58 1.82
CA VAL A 41 -9.48 -3.77 0.97
C VAL A 41 -8.99 -3.83 -0.47
N ARG A 42 -9.87 -4.25 -1.39
CA ARG A 42 -9.62 -4.17 -2.83
C ARG A 42 -9.49 -2.71 -3.27
N ILE A 43 -8.46 -2.40 -4.06
CA ILE A 43 -8.16 -1.07 -4.60
C ILE A 43 -7.98 -1.13 -6.12
N PRO A 44 -8.56 -0.19 -6.89
CA PRO A 44 -8.38 -0.14 -8.34
C PRO A 44 -6.92 0.13 -8.74
N THR A 45 -6.22 -0.85 -9.32
CA THR A 45 -4.79 -0.70 -9.68
C THR A 45 -4.61 0.19 -10.91
N ARG A 46 -5.53 0.08 -11.89
CA ARG A 46 -5.47 0.81 -13.16
C ARG A 46 -5.41 2.34 -13.05
N SER A 47 -5.77 2.87 -11.89
CA SER A 47 -5.68 4.32 -11.62
C SER A 47 -4.24 4.82 -11.43
N TRP A 48 -3.29 3.94 -11.08
CA TRP A 48 -1.88 4.26 -10.84
C TRP A 48 -0.90 3.30 -11.55
N ASP A 49 -1.39 2.25 -12.19
CA ASP A 49 -0.65 1.36 -13.08
C ASP A 49 -1.55 0.96 -14.26
N ALA A 50 -1.42 1.65 -15.39
CA ALA A 50 -2.33 1.49 -16.54
C ALA A 50 -2.26 0.09 -17.19
N ASP A 51 -1.13 -0.61 -17.03
CA ASP A 51 -0.90 -1.94 -17.58
C ASP A 51 -1.44 -3.06 -16.68
N ALA A 52 -1.97 -2.71 -15.50
CA ALA A 52 -2.51 -3.67 -14.56
C ALA A 52 -3.69 -4.46 -15.15
N ASP A 53 -3.66 -5.78 -14.98
CA ASP A 53 -4.71 -6.72 -15.40
C ASP A 53 -5.65 -7.13 -14.25
N HIS A 54 -5.32 -6.77 -13.00
CA HIS A 54 -6.14 -6.99 -11.82
C HIS A 54 -6.04 -5.86 -10.77
N ASP A 55 -7.03 -5.82 -9.88
CA ASP A 55 -7.03 -4.96 -8.71
C ASP A 55 -6.13 -5.51 -7.61
N SER A 56 -5.47 -4.60 -6.90
CA SER A 56 -4.62 -4.92 -5.77
C SER A 56 -5.42 -4.89 -4.47
N PHE A 57 -4.80 -5.33 -3.37
CA PHE A 57 -5.36 -5.29 -2.04
C PHE A 57 -4.45 -4.50 -1.10
N LEU A 58 -5.07 -3.63 -0.32
CA LEU A 58 -4.45 -2.92 0.79
C LEU A 58 -4.60 -3.75 2.07
N ASP A 59 -3.48 -4.03 2.72
CA ASP A 59 -3.43 -4.72 4.02
C ASP A 59 -3.70 -3.70 5.14
N LEU A 60 -4.82 -3.85 5.86
CA LEU A 60 -5.21 -3.01 6.99
C LEU A 60 -4.70 -3.55 8.33
N GLY A 61 -4.21 -4.79 8.37
CA GLY A 61 -3.82 -5.48 9.59
C GLY A 61 -2.48 -5.02 10.15
N THR A 62 -1.64 -4.33 9.37
CA THR A 62 -0.34 -3.86 9.85
C THR A 62 0.08 -2.54 9.21
N THR A 63 0.32 -1.54 10.06
CA THR A 63 1.05 -0.32 9.69
C THR A 63 2.54 -0.52 9.91
N LEU A 64 3.36 -0.12 8.92
CA LEU A 64 4.81 -0.20 8.98
C LEU A 64 5.43 1.20 8.94
N ARG A 65 6.47 1.42 9.75
CA ARG A 65 7.33 2.60 9.65
C ARG A 65 8.45 2.34 8.65
N VAL A 66 8.57 3.20 7.64
CA VAL A 66 9.58 3.10 6.58
C VAL A 66 10.38 4.39 6.51
N ASP A 67 11.69 4.28 6.35
CA ASP A 67 12.57 5.44 6.15
C ASP A 67 12.23 6.18 4.84
N ALA A 68 12.29 7.52 4.85
CA ALA A 68 11.94 8.33 3.69
C ALA A 68 12.85 8.06 2.48
N GLY A 69 14.11 7.67 2.68
CA GLY A 69 15.05 7.29 1.63
C GLY A 69 14.82 5.90 1.05
N ALA A 70 13.93 5.09 1.62
CA ALA A 70 13.60 3.75 1.11
C ALA A 70 12.51 3.78 0.01
N PHE A 71 11.90 4.95 -0.22
CA PHE A 71 10.95 5.19 -1.30
C PHE A 71 11.71 5.33 -2.62
N ARG A 72 11.25 4.62 -3.66
CA ARG A 72 11.84 4.69 -5.01
C ARG A 72 11.01 5.60 -5.90
N ASP A 73 9.76 5.20 -6.15
CA ASP A 73 8.85 5.88 -7.07
C ASP A 73 7.53 6.25 -6.38
N ARG A 74 6.89 7.32 -6.87
CA ARG A 74 5.52 7.68 -6.50
C ARG A 74 4.56 7.19 -7.59
N ALA A 75 3.81 6.13 -7.32
CA ALA A 75 2.85 5.56 -8.27
C ALA A 75 1.64 6.47 -8.53
N GLY A 76 1.19 7.22 -7.51
CA GLY A 76 0.03 8.09 -7.65
C GLY A 76 -0.41 8.72 -6.33
N THR A 77 -1.61 9.29 -6.34
CA THR A 77 -2.31 9.77 -5.14
C THR A 77 -3.44 8.79 -4.82
N CYS A 78 -3.68 8.53 -3.53
CA CYS A 78 -4.81 7.72 -3.10
C CYS A 78 -6.12 8.37 -3.51
N ASP A 79 -7.05 7.59 -4.06
CA ASP A 79 -8.40 8.06 -4.37
C ASP A 79 -9.09 8.62 -3.10
N PRO A 80 -9.70 9.82 -3.14
CA PRO A 80 -10.31 10.42 -1.95
C PRO A 80 -11.48 9.62 -1.35
N ALA A 81 -12.21 8.82 -2.15
CA ALA A 81 -13.28 7.96 -1.63
C ALA A 81 -12.69 6.75 -0.92
N LEU A 82 -11.64 6.14 -1.49
CA LEU A 82 -10.85 5.11 -0.81
C LEU A 82 -10.27 5.66 0.50
N TRP A 83 -9.64 6.83 0.48
CA TRP A 83 -9.07 7.44 1.69
C TRP A 83 -10.11 7.60 2.80
N ARG A 84 -11.30 8.13 2.48
CA ARG A 84 -12.43 8.25 3.43
C ARG A 84 -12.88 6.90 3.99
N ARG A 85 -12.90 5.86 3.16
CA ARG A 85 -13.21 4.48 3.60
C ARG A 85 -12.17 3.93 4.56
N LEU A 86 -10.91 4.34 4.44
CA LEU A 86 -9.82 3.89 5.31
C LEU A 86 -9.80 4.59 6.65
N GLN A 87 -10.30 5.83 6.76
CA GLN A 87 -10.23 6.63 7.99
C GLN A 87 -10.69 5.92 9.28
N PRO A 88 -11.73 5.07 9.30
CA PRO A 88 -12.10 4.32 10.51
C PRO A 88 -11.06 3.30 10.99
N HIS A 89 -10.08 2.96 10.15
CA HIS A 89 -9.03 1.96 10.41
C HIS A 89 -7.66 2.59 10.73
N LEU A 90 -7.57 3.94 10.74
CA LEU A 90 -6.33 4.72 10.90
C LEU A 90 -6.36 5.55 12.19
#